data_AF-A0AAV7P1K4-F1
#
_entry.id   AF-A0AAV7P1K4-F1
#
_cell.length_a   1.000
_cell.length_b   1.000
_cell.length_c   1.000
_cell.angle_alpha   90.00
_cell.angle_beta   90.00
_cell.angle_gamma   90.00
#
_symmetry.space_group_name_H-M   'P 1'
#
loop_
_entity.id
_entity.type
_entity.pdbx_description
1 polymer ?
#
loop_
_entity_poly.entity_id
_entity_poly.type
_entity_poly.pdbx_seq_one_letter_code
_entity_poly.pdbx_strand_id
1 'polypeptide(L)'
;MPPTPISLREDQWEGSKPGKFFQRGRLLKIDEIEKAMARKEYADDVRDGESSLSMLRIIRAQKDNPIMHCMMKTPARLEVSRLQHVTGRDGFQGIFNDGSFKGKPKKISENNTEEWRCFSWWSVAVPRDTISSIRRVGFEELPCISEQVSLMKMRIYNQFANSPVFKDGSRYGNFKFSFSVEDLVTAYQDQHCSGGPAVFRILGTWTYQQEILHTVLVHGPQYDHLFQDLPEITRDTQQSVYQREDGVFMFNLESTSITFTLRLDSQGHVEGLTGSRRSQCVWNNPSFAFFLPEGGPLKLDISRENLGACKDVKPVMQSRGDRVPVKEATKLIQSHFQARDGSQGIKNGISTLPGDNSLEMRSPKRRRQLDDHHSA
;
A
#
# COMPACT_ATOMS: atom_id res chain seq x y z
N MET A 1 -31.65 18.49 10.17
CA MET A 1 -31.04 17.47 9.28
C MET A 1 -29.65 17.19 9.79
N PRO A 2 -29.25 15.95 10.05
CA PRO A 2 -27.87 15.67 10.42
C PRO A 2 -26.96 16.00 9.24
N PRO A 3 -25.75 16.53 9.47
CA PRO A 3 -24.81 16.83 8.40
C PRO A 3 -24.46 15.54 7.67
N THR A 4 -24.65 15.54 6.36
CA THR A 4 -24.18 14.48 5.46
C THR A 4 -22.68 14.27 5.73
N PRO A 5 -22.22 13.03 6.00
CA PRO A 5 -20.79 12.77 6.14
C PRO A 5 -20.12 13.20 4.84
N ILE A 6 -19.24 14.19 4.93
CA ILE A 6 -18.40 14.63 3.82
C ILE A 6 -17.45 13.47 3.52
N SER A 7 -17.91 12.65 2.58
CA SER A 7 -17.20 11.53 2.00
C SER A 7 -15.93 12.04 1.31
N LEU A 8 -14.81 11.37 1.60
CA LEU A 8 -13.64 11.32 0.72
C LEU A 8 -14.12 11.20 -0.73
N ARG A 9 -13.96 12.29 -1.48
CA ARG A 9 -14.29 12.36 -2.90
C ARG A 9 -13.35 11.43 -3.68
N GLU A 10 -13.87 10.91 -4.80
CA GLU A 10 -13.12 10.13 -5.81
C GLU A 10 -11.88 10.89 -6.32
N ASP A 11 -11.87 12.21 -6.20
CA ASP A 11 -10.88 13.14 -6.72
C ASP A 11 -9.44 12.94 -6.20
N GLN A 12 -9.24 12.30 -5.04
CA GLN A 12 -7.89 12.04 -4.50
C GLN A 12 -7.16 10.87 -5.19
N TRP A 13 -7.89 9.96 -5.86
CA TRP A 13 -7.32 9.02 -6.82
C TRP A 13 -7.47 9.50 -8.27
N GLU A 14 -8.47 10.33 -8.60
CA GLU A 14 -8.68 10.87 -9.96
C GLU A 14 -7.62 11.89 -10.42
N GLY A 15 -6.77 12.40 -9.52
CA GLY A 15 -5.57 13.14 -9.91
C GLY A 15 -4.66 12.34 -10.86
N SER A 16 -4.75 11.00 -10.80
CA SER A 16 -4.36 10.11 -11.87
C SER A 16 -5.60 9.57 -12.56
N LYS A 17 -5.77 9.86 -13.86
CA LYS A 17 -6.69 9.11 -14.73
C LYS A 17 -6.59 7.61 -14.40
N PRO A 18 -7.70 6.83 -14.45
CA PRO A 18 -7.64 5.38 -14.21
C PRO A 18 -6.47 4.77 -14.96
N GLY A 19 -5.83 3.76 -14.36
CA GLY A 19 -4.71 3.05 -14.99
C GLY A 19 -5.14 2.68 -16.40
N LYS A 20 -4.52 3.31 -17.40
CA LYS A 20 -5.02 3.25 -18.79
C LYS A 20 -4.83 1.88 -19.43
N PHE A 21 -4.13 1.01 -18.72
CA PHE A 21 -4.04 -0.41 -19.00
C PHE A 21 -4.15 -1.16 -17.67
N PHE A 22 -4.99 -2.19 -17.69
CA PHE A 22 -5.20 -3.13 -16.60
C PHE A 22 -5.24 -4.54 -17.20
N GLN A 23 -4.39 -5.42 -16.69
CA GLN A 23 -4.47 -6.85 -16.95
C GLN A 23 -4.86 -7.56 -15.66
N ARG A 24 -6.06 -8.14 -15.64
CA ARG A 24 -6.60 -8.96 -14.56
C ARG A 24 -5.83 -10.28 -14.46
N GLY A 25 -5.65 -10.78 -13.24
CA GLY A 25 -5.10 -12.12 -13.00
C GLY A 25 -3.62 -12.32 -13.35
N ARG A 26 -2.90 -11.29 -13.80
CA ARG A 26 -1.49 -11.43 -14.22
C ARG A 26 -0.58 -10.37 -13.62
N LEU A 27 0.59 -10.80 -13.16
CA LEU A 27 1.71 -9.93 -12.85
C LEU A 27 2.66 -9.90 -14.04
N LEU A 28 2.59 -8.83 -14.83
CA LEU A 28 3.28 -8.74 -16.11
C LEU A 28 4.67 -8.11 -15.96
N LYS A 29 5.67 -8.72 -16.60
CA LYS A 29 6.97 -8.08 -16.83
C LYS A 29 6.84 -6.87 -17.76
N ILE A 30 7.83 -5.98 -17.74
CA ILE A 30 7.91 -4.79 -18.61
C ILE A 30 7.74 -5.18 -20.09
N ASP A 31 8.38 -6.26 -20.53
CA ASP A 31 8.26 -6.77 -21.90
C ASP A 31 6.86 -7.32 -22.23
N GLU A 32 6.19 -7.92 -21.24
CA GLU A 32 4.84 -8.43 -21.41
C GLU A 32 3.82 -7.29 -21.46
N ILE A 33 4.04 -6.22 -20.69
CA ILE A 33 3.25 -4.98 -20.73
C ILE A 33 3.36 -4.34 -22.11
N GLU A 34 4.58 -4.20 -22.66
CA GLU A 34 4.75 -3.64 -24.01
C GLU A 34 3.95 -4.44 -25.04
N LYS A 35 4.08 -5.77 -25.03
CA LYS A 35 3.37 -6.67 -25.95
C LYS A 35 1.86 -6.56 -25.78
N ALA A 36 1.36 -6.48 -24.54
CA ALA A 36 -0.06 -6.37 -24.25
C ALA A 36 -0.63 -5.02 -24.75
N MET A 37 0.05 -3.92 -24.44
CA MET A 37 -0.33 -2.57 -24.87
C MET A 37 -0.20 -2.35 -26.39
N ALA A 38 0.60 -3.16 -27.09
CA ALA A 38 0.74 -3.11 -28.56
C ALA A 38 -0.38 -3.84 -29.33
N ARG A 39 -1.26 -4.60 -28.66
CA ARG A 39 -2.39 -5.30 -29.30
C ARG A 39 -3.47 -4.30 -29.74
N LYS A 40 -4.16 -4.63 -30.85
CA LYS A 40 -5.21 -3.77 -31.46
C LYS A 40 -6.33 -3.38 -30.49
N GLU A 41 -6.70 -4.27 -29.57
CA GLU A 41 -7.77 -4.05 -28.57
C GLU A 41 -7.48 -2.85 -27.65
N TYR A 42 -6.20 -2.57 -27.39
CA TYR A 42 -5.77 -1.38 -26.64
C TYR A 42 -5.39 -0.22 -27.56
N ALA A 43 -5.21 -0.45 -28.87
CA ALA A 43 -4.79 0.58 -29.82
C ALA A 43 -5.86 1.67 -30.02
N ASP A 44 -7.14 1.35 -29.80
CA ASP A 44 -8.24 2.31 -29.89
C ASP A 44 -8.36 3.17 -28.62
N ASP A 45 -8.14 2.61 -27.42
CA ASP A 45 -7.99 3.36 -26.15
C ASP A 45 -6.69 4.19 -26.10
N VAL A 46 -5.66 3.74 -26.81
CA VAL A 46 -4.36 4.43 -26.95
C VAL A 46 -4.48 5.65 -27.87
N ARG A 47 -5.44 5.67 -28.81
CA ARG A 47 -5.67 6.82 -29.71
C ARG A 47 -6.23 8.06 -29.00
N ASP A 48 -6.93 7.88 -27.87
CA ASP A 48 -7.50 8.98 -27.07
C ASP A 48 -6.66 9.37 -25.83
N GLY A 49 -5.46 8.80 -25.65
CA GLY A 49 -4.72 8.94 -24.39
C GLY A 49 -3.21 9.17 -24.49
N GLU A 50 -2.75 10.44 -24.42
CA GLU A 50 -1.33 10.82 -24.32
C GLU A 50 -0.49 9.98 -23.33
N SER A 51 -1.07 9.60 -22.19
CA SER A 51 -0.36 8.85 -21.12
C SER A 51 -0.03 7.37 -21.44
N SER A 52 -0.85 6.63 -22.21
CA SER A 52 -0.52 5.23 -22.57
C SER A 52 0.58 5.18 -23.62
N LEU A 53 0.48 6.08 -24.62
CA LEU A 53 1.54 6.32 -25.59
C LEU A 53 2.83 6.79 -24.90
N SER A 54 2.72 7.66 -23.90
CA SER A 54 3.86 8.11 -23.10
C SER A 54 4.52 6.92 -22.40
N MET A 55 3.76 6.03 -21.77
CA MET A 55 4.34 4.88 -21.07
C MET A 55 5.01 3.90 -22.04
N LEU A 56 4.35 3.55 -23.15
CA LEU A 56 4.93 2.71 -24.19
C LEU A 56 6.25 3.28 -24.73
N ARG A 57 6.31 4.60 -24.95
CA ARG A 57 7.55 5.28 -25.37
C ARG A 57 8.65 5.15 -24.32
N ILE A 58 8.31 5.28 -23.04
CA ILE A 58 9.26 5.14 -21.94
C ILE A 58 9.76 3.70 -21.84
N ILE A 59 8.87 2.71 -21.93
CA ILE A 59 9.25 1.28 -21.93
C ILE A 59 10.23 0.98 -23.08
N ARG A 60 9.89 1.40 -24.30
CA ARG A 60 10.76 1.20 -25.48
C ARG A 60 12.12 1.87 -25.29
N ALA A 61 12.13 3.15 -24.89
CA ALA A 61 13.37 3.87 -24.64
C ALA A 61 14.21 3.24 -23.51
N GLN A 62 13.57 2.66 -22.49
CA GLN A 62 14.24 1.95 -21.40
C GLN A 62 14.86 0.63 -21.90
N LYS A 63 14.19 -0.09 -22.79
CA LYS A 63 14.72 -1.33 -23.39
C LYS A 63 15.85 -1.07 -24.37
N ASP A 64 15.77 0.01 -25.12
CA ASP A 64 16.82 0.39 -26.06
C ASP A 64 18.06 0.98 -25.35
N ASN A 65 17.93 1.34 -24.07
CA ASN A 65 19.06 1.78 -23.26
C ASN A 65 19.85 0.58 -22.72
N PRO A 66 21.13 0.38 -23.09
CA PRO A 66 21.88 -0.83 -22.75
C PRO A 66 22.05 -1.05 -21.24
N ILE A 67 22.17 0.03 -20.45
CA ILE A 67 22.31 -0.08 -18.99
C ILE A 67 21.01 -0.56 -18.37
N MET A 68 19.90 0.07 -18.75
CA MET A 68 18.59 -0.31 -18.25
C MET A 68 18.21 -1.72 -18.69
N HIS A 69 18.53 -2.09 -19.92
CA HIS A 69 18.34 -3.45 -20.40
C HIS A 69 19.16 -4.47 -19.59
N CYS A 70 20.40 -4.15 -19.22
CA CYS A 70 21.20 -4.99 -18.33
C CYS A 70 20.54 -5.12 -16.95
N MET A 71 20.10 -4.01 -16.35
CA MET A 71 19.42 -4.03 -15.05
C MET A 71 18.11 -4.82 -15.07
N MET A 72 17.34 -4.78 -16.16
CA MET A 72 16.10 -5.55 -16.29
C MET A 72 16.34 -7.06 -16.35
N LYS A 73 17.55 -7.52 -16.70
CA LYS A 73 17.90 -8.96 -16.70
C LYS A 73 18.15 -9.51 -15.29
N THR A 74 18.62 -8.67 -14.37
CA THR A 74 18.91 -9.04 -12.98
C THR A 74 17.93 -8.29 -12.06
N PRO A 75 16.66 -8.74 -11.94
CA PRO A 75 15.67 -8.03 -11.15
C PRO A 75 16.05 -7.99 -9.67
N ALA A 76 15.74 -6.88 -9.02
CA ALA A 76 15.96 -6.74 -7.58
C ALA A 76 14.92 -7.56 -6.82
N ARG A 77 15.36 -8.46 -5.93
CA ARG A 77 14.46 -9.24 -5.07
C ARG A 77 14.06 -8.41 -3.84
N LEU A 78 12.76 -8.32 -3.59
CA LEU A 78 12.17 -7.61 -2.46
C LEU A 78 11.32 -8.55 -1.63
N GLU A 79 11.74 -8.79 -0.40
CA GLU A 79 10.91 -9.42 0.63
C GLU A 79 9.86 -8.43 1.16
N VAL A 80 8.61 -8.86 1.21
CA VAL A 80 7.49 -8.04 1.72
C VAL A 80 7.15 -8.46 3.14
N SER A 81 7.59 -7.64 4.09
CA SER A 81 7.30 -7.82 5.52
C SER A 81 6.33 -6.78 6.08
N ARG A 82 6.23 -5.60 5.45
CA ARG A 82 5.37 -4.49 5.90
C ARG A 82 4.58 -3.88 4.76
N LEU A 83 3.37 -3.47 5.07
CA LEU A 83 2.48 -2.74 4.17
C LEU A 83 2.13 -1.37 4.76
N GLN A 84 1.82 -0.43 3.88
CA GLN A 84 1.45 0.93 4.25
C GLN A 84 0.20 1.41 3.51
N HIS A 85 -0.70 2.03 4.27
CA HIS A 85 -1.82 2.80 3.76
C HIS A 85 -1.51 4.28 3.95
N VAL A 86 -1.62 5.08 2.89
CA VAL A 86 -1.29 6.50 2.94
C VAL A 86 -2.48 7.32 2.48
N THR A 87 -2.80 8.35 3.26
CA THR A 87 -3.99 9.19 3.05
C THR A 87 -3.69 10.68 3.33
N GLY A 88 -4.52 11.55 2.75
CA GLY A 88 -4.59 12.97 3.11
C GLY A 88 -5.31 13.20 4.45
N ARG A 89 -5.51 14.48 4.78
CA ARG A 89 -6.11 14.93 6.05
C ARG A 89 -7.48 14.31 6.32
N ASP A 90 -8.35 14.33 5.33
CA ASP A 90 -9.73 13.86 5.49
C ASP A 90 -9.81 12.37 5.74
N GLY A 91 -9.01 11.57 5.03
CA GLY A 91 -8.99 10.14 5.27
C GLY A 91 -8.30 9.76 6.57
N PHE A 92 -7.31 10.54 7.01
CA PHE A 92 -6.77 10.41 8.37
C PHE A 92 -7.84 10.64 9.43
N GLN A 93 -8.58 11.76 9.33
CA GLN A 93 -9.65 12.06 10.27
C GLN A 93 -10.78 11.02 10.21
N GLY A 94 -11.14 10.57 9.01
CA GLY A 94 -12.14 9.52 8.80
C GLY A 94 -11.76 8.20 9.44
N ILE A 95 -10.53 7.71 9.21
CA ILE A 95 -10.01 6.48 9.82
C ILE A 95 -10.03 6.57 11.35
N PHE A 96 -9.64 7.72 11.91
CA PHE A 96 -9.67 7.92 13.36
C PHE A 96 -11.09 7.97 13.94
N ASN A 97 -12.00 8.69 13.28
CA ASN A 97 -13.38 8.81 13.74
C ASN A 97 -14.12 7.47 13.66
N ASP A 98 -13.88 6.71 12.59
CA ASP A 98 -14.52 5.42 12.34
C ASP A 98 -13.81 4.26 13.04
N GLY A 99 -12.60 4.48 13.56
CA GLY A 99 -11.72 3.43 14.11
C GLY A 99 -11.42 2.31 13.10
N SER A 100 -11.51 2.58 11.80
CA SER A 100 -11.43 1.56 10.75
C SER A 100 -11.04 2.11 9.38
N PHE A 101 -10.49 1.23 8.56
CA PHE A 101 -10.20 1.47 7.15
C PHE A 101 -11.38 0.97 6.31
N LYS A 102 -11.95 1.83 5.47
CA LYS A 102 -13.10 1.48 4.63
C LYS A 102 -12.65 1.13 3.21
N GLY A 103 -13.35 0.16 2.61
CA GLY A 103 -13.14 -0.19 1.22
C GLY A 103 -13.60 0.93 0.28
N LYS A 104 -12.85 1.13 -0.81
CA LYS A 104 -13.23 2.05 -1.89
C LYS A 104 -13.53 1.28 -3.16
N PRO A 105 -14.60 1.64 -3.91
CA PRO A 105 -14.90 1.00 -5.18
C PRO A 105 -13.73 1.10 -6.15
N LYS A 106 -13.40 0.00 -6.81
CA LYS A 106 -12.47 -0.08 -7.93
C LYS A 106 -13.08 -0.96 -9.00
N LYS A 107 -13.04 -0.50 -10.24
CA LYS A 107 -13.33 -1.30 -11.42
C LYS A 107 -12.21 -2.33 -11.62
N ILE A 108 -12.56 -3.61 -11.71
CA ILE A 108 -11.62 -4.74 -11.87
C ILE A 108 -11.93 -5.60 -13.10
N SER A 109 -12.48 -5.01 -14.15
CA SER A 109 -12.75 -5.70 -15.43
C SER A 109 -11.80 -5.24 -16.53
N GLU A 110 -11.40 -6.19 -17.39
CA GLU A 110 -10.64 -5.91 -18.62
C GLU A 110 -11.55 -5.37 -19.74
N ASN A 111 -12.83 -5.73 -19.70
CA ASN A 111 -13.83 -5.39 -20.72
C ASN A 111 -14.89 -4.45 -20.13
N ASN A 112 -15.75 -3.88 -20.99
CA ASN A 112 -16.85 -2.95 -20.61
C ASN A 112 -17.93 -3.53 -19.68
N THR A 113 -17.68 -4.65 -19.00
CA THR A 113 -18.50 -5.10 -17.87
C THR A 113 -18.18 -4.22 -16.65
N GLU A 114 -19.19 -3.66 -16.00
CA GLU A 114 -19.01 -2.80 -14.82
C GLU A 114 -18.82 -3.64 -13.55
N GLU A 115 -17.72 -4.38 -13.45
CA GLU A 115 -17.40 -5.09 -12.22
C GLU A 115 -16.71 -4.16 -11.21
N TRP A 116 -17.52 -3.54 -10.35
CA TRP A 116 -17.05 -2.74 -9.22
C TRP A 116 -16.96 -3.59 -7.95
N ARG A 117 -15.84 -3.47 -7.24
CA ARG A 117 -15.62 -4.11 -5.94
C ARG A 117 -14.92 -3.13 -5.00
N CYS A 118 -15.18 -3.24 -3.72
CA CYS A 118 -14.59 -2.36 -2.72
C CYS A 118 -13.32 -2.98 -2.12
N PHE A 119 -12.23 -2.22 -2.11
CA PHE A 119 -10.95 -2.65 -1.56
C PHE A 119 -10.32 -1.62 -0.63
N SER A 120 -9.62 -2.10 0.38
CA SER A 120 -8.62 -1.30 1.10
C SER A 120 -7.25 -1.55 0.49
N TRP A 121 -6.61 -0.48 0.00
CA TRP A 121 -5.35 -0.54 -0.75
C TRP A 121 -4.15 -0.26 0.13
N TRP A 122 -3.13 -1.09 -0.01
CA TRP A 122 -1.90 -1.04 0.77
C TRP A 122 -0.69 -1.20 -0.15
N SER A 123 0.23 -0.24 -0.11
CA SER A 123 1.50 -0.34 -0.83
C SER A 123 2.51 -1.09 0.02
N VAL A 124 3.48 -1.77 -0.59
CA VAL A 124 4.61 -2.32 0.16
C VAL A 124 5.44 -1.19 0.77
N ALA A 125 5.82 -1.36 2.04
CA ALA A 125 6.76 -0.47 2.71
C ALA A 125 8.17 -1.08 2.63
N VAL A 126 9.09 -0.43 1.91
CA VAL A 126 10.45 -0.95 1.72
C VAL A 126 11.37 -0.43 2.84
N PRO A 127 12.00 -1.31 3.65
CA PRO A 127 12.96 -0.90 4.68
C PRO A 127 14.21 -0.24 4.09
N ARG A 128 14.85 0.64 4.87
CA ARG A 128 16.07 1.37 4.42
C ARG A 128 17.23 0.44 4.08
N ASP A 129 17.39 -0.63 4.83
CA ASP A 129 18.47 -1.60 4.60
C ASP A 129 18.24 -2.38 3.30
N THR A 130 16.98 -2.68 2.99
CA THR A 130 16.58 -3.26 1.70
C THR A 130 16.84 -2.28 0.55
N ILE A 131 16.53 -0.98 0.71
CA ILE A 131 16.86 0.05 -0.30
C ILE A 131 18.37 0.08 -0.56
N SER A 132 19.19 0.10 0.50
CA SER A 132 20.66 0.09 0.39
C SER A 132 21.16 -1.17 -0.31
N SER A 133 20.56 -2.32 -0.04
CA SER A 133 20.90 -3.60 -0.68
C SER A 133 20.55 -3.60 -2.16
N ILE A 134 19.36 -3.13 -2.54
CA ILE A 134 18.94 -2.98 -3.95
C ILE A 134 19.89 -2.03 -4.70
N ARG A 135 20.28 -0.91 -4.07
CA ARG A 135 21.24 0.03 -4.68
C ARG A 135 22.61 -0.58 -4.89
N ARG A 136 23.09 -1.36 -3.92
CA ARG A 136 24.38 -2.06 -4.01
C ARG A 136 24.38 -3.04 -5.17
N VAL A 137 23.40 -3.94 -5.22
CA VAL A 137 23.28 -4.93 -6.32
C VAL A 137 23.21 -4.22 -7.67
N GLY A 138 22.34 -3.22 -7.82
CA GLY A 138 22.23 -2.49 -9.08
C GLY A 138 23.53 -1.78 -9.48
N PHE A 139 24.28 -1.24 -8.50
CA PHE A 139 25.56 -0.59 -8.76
C PHE A 139 26.67 -1.59 -9.14
N GLU A 140 26.70 -2.77 -8.52
CA GLU A 140 27.66 -3.84 -8.79
C GLU A 140 27.42 -4.51 -10.16
N GLU A 141 26.16 -4.54 -10.63
CA GLU A 141 25.79 -5.04 -11.96
C GLU A 141 26.10 -4.04 -13.10
N LEU A 142 26.59 -2.83 -12.79
CA LEU A 142 26.99 -1.90 -13.83
C LEU A 142 28.20 -2.43 -14.60
N PRO A 143 28.25 -2.23 -15.93
CA PRO A 143 29.48 -2.39 -16.69
C PRO A 143 30.61 -1.58 -16.08
N CYS A 144 31.87 -1.97 -16.32
CA CYS A 144 33.06 -1.35 -15.71
C CYS A 144 32.94 0.18 -15.65
N ILE A 145 33.14 0.72 -14.45
CA ILE A 145 33.09 2.17 -14.21
C ILE A 145 34.49 2.71 -14.51
N SER A 146 34.60 3.65 -15.45
CA SER A 146 35.91 4.23 -15.76
C SER A 146 36.46 5.01 -14.55
N GLU A 147 37.78 5.06 -14.42
CA GLU A 147 38.46 5.70 -13.29
C GLU A 147 38.10 7.19 -13.15
N GLN A 148 37.82 7.85 -14.28
CA GLN A 148 37.36 9.24 -14.38
C GLN A 148 36.02 9.49 -13.67
N VAL A 149 35.20 8.44 -13.49
CA VAL A 149 33.86 8.51 -12.90
C VAL A 149 33.87 8.13 -11.41
N SER A 150 35.05 7.81 -10.85
CA SER A 150 35.23 7.46 -9.43
C SER A 150 34.67 8.51 -8.46
N LEU A 151 34.81 9.80 -8.78
CA LEU A 151 34.27 10.92 -7.99
C LEU A 151 32.73 11.03 -8.06
N MET A 152 32.09 10.36 -9.02
CA MET A 152 30.63 10.36 -9.21
C MET A 152 29.95 9.10 -8.67
N LYS A 153 30.69 8.15 -8.08
CA LYS A 153 30.17 6.86 -7.58
C LYS A 153 28.90 7.01 -6.76
N MET A 154 28.86 7.94 -5.80
CA MET A 154 27.67 8.16 -4.97
C MET A 154 26.47 8.70 -5.76
N ARG A 155 26.68 9.52 -6.80
CA ARG A 155 25.60 10.01 -7.66
C ARG A 155 25.05 8.90 -8.54
N ILE A 156 25.89 7.95 -8.94
CA ILE A 156 25.50 6.76 -9.71
C ILE A 156 24.72 5.80 -8.80
N TYR A 157 25.27 5.49 -7.63
CA TYR A 157 24.64 4.65 -6.61
C TYR A 157 23.23 5.12 -6.24
N ASN A 158 23.04 6.45 -6.08
CA ASN A 158 21.75 7.03 -5.74
C ASN A 158 20.72 7.05 -6.90
N GLN A 159 21.10 6.63 -8.11
CA GLN A 159 20.14 6.47 -9.21
C GLN A 159 19.36 5.16 -9.13
N PHE A 160 19.87 4.16 -8.40
CA PHE A 160 19.16 2.91 -8.11
C PHE A 160 18.16 3.11 -6.96
N ALA A 161 17.04 2.40 -6.99
CA ALA A 161 15.98 2.50 -5.98
C ALA A 161 15.63 3.98 -5.65
N ASN A 162 15.41 4.78 -6.70
CA ASN A 162 15.10 6.21 -6.58
C ASN A 162 13.66 6.54 -7.00
N SER A 163 12.87 5.53 -7.39
CA SER A 163 11.45 5.68 -7.66
C SER A 163 10.68 6.05 -6.38
N PRO A 164 9.45 6.56 -6.52
CA PRO A 164 8.64 6.96 -5.37
C PRO A 164 8.43 5.88 -4.30
N VAL A 165 8.42 4.59 -4.69
CA VAL A 165 8.23 3.44 -3.77
C VAL A 165 9.36 3.34 -2.74
N PHE A 166 10.56 3.78 -3.10
CA PHE A 166 11.77 3.69 -2.26
C PHE A 166 12.08 4.99 -1.50
N LYS A 167 11.11 5.90 -1.39
CA LYS A 167 11.27 7.16 -0.66
C LYS A 167 10.50 7.09 0.65
N ASP A 168 11.04 7.76 1.68
CA ASP A 168 10.38 7.91 2.98
C ASP A 168 9.06 8.71 2.90
N GLY A 169 8.89 9.49 1.83
CA GLY A 169 7.68 10.28 1.58
C GLY A 169 6.61 9.52 0.80
N SER A 170 5.52 10.19 0.44
CA SER A 170 4.43 9.60 -0.33
C SER A 170 3.91 10.53 -1.42
N ARG A 171 3.34 9.92 -2.46
CA ARG A 171 2.62 10.64 -3.51
C ARG A 171 1.13 10.83 -3.19
N TYR A 172 0.61 10.03 -2.25
CA TYR A 172 -0.84 9.82 -2.04
C TYR A 172 -1.39 10.51 -0.80
N GLY A 173 -0.54 10.95 0.12
CA GLY A 173 -0.96 11.50 1.39
C GLY A 173 0.21 11.92 2.26
N ASN A 174 -0.08 12.56 3.38
CA ASN A 174 0.92 12.91 4.40
C ASN A 174 0.82 12.04 5.65
N PHE A 175 -0.28 11.28 5.82
CA PHE A 175 -0.48 10.38 6.96
C PHE A 175 -0.30 8.94 6.50
N LYS A 176 0.66 8.26 7.11
CA LYS A 176 1.11 6.92 6.72
C LYS A 176 0.87 5.95 7.87
N PHE A 177 -0.04 5.02 7.63
CA PHE A 177 -0.30 3.87 8.49
C PHE A 177 0.57 2.71 8.00
N SER A 178 1.33 2.06 8.87
CA SER A 178 2.26 1.00 8.50
C SER A 178 2.16 -0.18 9.46
N PHE A 179 1.88 -1.36 8.93
CA PHE A 179 1.70 -2.59 9.70
C PHE A 179 2.54 -3.70 9.10
N SER A 180 2.82 -4.75 9.89
CA SER A 180 3.36 -5.98 9.31
C SER A 180 2.31 -6.65 8.41
N VAL A 181 2.75 -7.46 7.45
CA VAL A 181 1.83 -8.28 6.65
C VAL A 181 1.04 -9.22 7.55
N GLU A 182 1.68 -9.80 8.56
CA GLU A 182 1.08 -10.71 9.53
C GLU A 182 -0.07 -10.04 10.30
N ASP A 183 0.17 -8.88 10.92
CA ASP A 183 -0.86 -8.16 11.69
C ASP A 183 -2.08 -7.82 10.83
N LEU A 184 -1.85 -7.37 9.58
CA LEU A 184 -2.93 -7.03 8.65
C LEU A 184 -3.74 -8.25 8.22
N VAL A 185 -3.05 -9.35 7.88
CA VAL A 185 -3.69 -10.58 7.46
C VAL A 185 -4.48 -11.21 8.61
N THR A 186 -3.90 -11.27 9.80
CA THR A 186 -4.57 -11.77 11.01
C THR A 186 -5.81 -10.94 11.33
N ALA A 187 -5.68 -9.62 11.39
CA ALA A 187 -6.82 -8.74 11.63
C ALA A 187 -7.92 -8.88 10.55
N TYR A 188 -7.53 -9.08 9.29
CA TYR A 188 -8.48 -9.34 8.21
C TYR A 188 -9.17 -10.70 8.39
N GLN A 189 -8.44 -11.75 8.72
CA GLN A 189 -8.97 -13.10 8.96
C GLN A 189 -10.03 -13.11 10.06
N ASP A 190 -9.71 -12.49 11.19
CA ASP A 190 -10.60 -12.40 12.35
C ASP A 190 -11.92 -11.69 12.02
N GLN A 191 -11.88 -10.70 11.13
CA GLN A 191 -13.03 -9.84 10.81
C GLN A 191 -13.82 -10.30 9.58
N HIS A 192 -13.15 -10.89 8.59
CA HIS A 192 -13.69 -11.04 7.24
C HIS A 192 -13.58 -12.46 6.67
N CYS A 193 -13.01 -13.43 7.38
CA CYS A 193 -12.84 -14.80 6.84
C CYS A 193 -13.72 -15.88 7.50
N SER A 194 -14.67 -15.51 8.37
CA SER A 194 -15.60 -16.45 9.01
C SER A 194 -14.90 -17.64 9.70
N GLY A 195 -13.73 -17.40 10.29
CA GLY A 195 -12.91 -18.44 10.96
C GLY A 195 -12.02 -19.26 10.03
N GLY A 196 -12.08 -19.04 8.71
CA GLY A 196 -11.17 -19.65 7.74
C GLY A 196 -9.90 -18.82 7.47
N PRO A 197 -8.88 -19.41 6.81
CA PRO A 197 -7.70 -18.65 6.40
C PRO A 197 -8.02 -17.69 5.26
N ALA A 198 -7.33 -16.54 5.23
CA ALA A 198 -7.40 -15.62 4.09
C ALA A 198 -6.81 -16.27 2.83
N VAL A 199 -7.49 -16.06 1.71
CA VAL A 199 -7.08 -16.51 0.39
C VAL A 199 -6.34 -15.37 -0.31
N PHE A 200 -5.22 -15.72 -0.95
CA PHE A 200 -4.40 -14.79 -1.70
C PHE A 200 -4.51 -15.12 -3.18
N ARG A 201 -4.84 -14.13 -4.01
CA ARG A 201 -4.91 -14.29 -5.47
C ARG A 201 -4.17 -13.16 -6.16
N ILE A 202 -3.81 -13.36 -7.42
CA ILE A 202 -3.23 -12.30 -8.24
C ILE A 202 -4.38 -11.46 -8.78
N LEU A 203 -4.50 -10.23 -8.31
CA LEU A 203 -5.55 -9.34 -8.79
C LEU A 203 -5.25 -8.85 -10.21
N GLY A 204 -4.00 -8.44 -10.43
CA GLY A 204 -3.53 -8.04 -11.73
C GLY A 204 -2.45 -6.96 -11.71
N THR A 205 -2.21 -6.41 -12.90
CA THR A 205 -1.24 -5.35 -13.15
C THR A 205 -1.95 -4.13 -13.71
N TRP A 206 -1.82 -2.98 -13.05
CA TRP A 206 -2.19 -1.69 -13.61
C TRP A 206 -0.96 -0.95 -14.05
N THR A 207 -1.14 -0.12 -15.07
CA THR A 207 -0.14 0.88 -15.39
C THR A 207 -0.70 2.28 -15.30
N TYR A 208 0.07 3.14 -14.65
CA TYR A 208 -0.09 4.59 -14.65
C TYR A 208 1.10 5.20 -15.37
N GLN A 209 1.06 6.51 -15.66
CA GLN A 209 2.03 7.27 -16.48
C GLN A 209 3.43 6.64 -16.60
N GLN A 210 4.01 6.27 -15.47
CA GLN A 210 5.37 5.81 -15.36
C GLN A 210 5.49 4.68 -14.29
N GLU A 211 4.38 4.25 -13.69
CA GLU A 211 4.30 3.27 -12.60
C GLU A 211 3.59 2.00 -13.06
N ILE A 212 4.16 0.86 -12.70
CA ILE A 212 3.58 -0.46 -12.90
C ILE A 212 3.16 -0.99 -11.53
N LEU A 213 1.86 -0.98 -11.26
CA LEU A 213 1.28 -1.46 -10.00
C LEU A 213 0.96 -2.95 -10.13
N HIS A 214 1.63 -3.78 -9.33
CA HIS A 214 1.34 -5.21 -9.20
C HIS A 214 0.55 -5.44 -7.92
N THR A 215 -0.60 -6.10 -8.01
CA THR A 215 -1.49 -6.23 -6.85
C THR A 215 -1.83 -7.67 -6.53
N VAL A 216 -1.62 -8.02 -5.27
CA VAL A 216 -2.15 -9.22 -4.63
C VAL A 216 -3.51 -8.91 -4.01
N LEU A 217 -4.52 -9.70 -4.36
CA LEU A 217 -5.82 -9.72 -3.71
C LEU A 217 -5.74 -10.52 -2.41
N VAL A 218 -6.36 -10.01 -1.35
CA VAL A 218 -6.64 -10.74 -0.12
C VAL A 218 -8.16 -10.78 0.07
N HIS A 219 -8.73 -11.99 0.17
CA HIS A 219 -10.16 -12.15 0.42
C HIS A 219 -10.46 -13.33 1.37
N GLY A 220 -11.64 -13.32 1.98
CA GLY A 220 -12.15 -14.45 2.75
C GLY A 220 -12.63 -15.61 1.86
N PRO A 221 -12.58 -16.86 2.35
CA PRO A 221 -12.93 -18.05 1.57
C PRO A 221 -14.42 -18.08 1.15
N GLN A 222 -15.31 -17.43 1.90
CA GLN A 222 -16.72 -17.31 1.52
C GLN A 222 -16.95 -16.46 0.26
N TYR A 223 -15.95 -15.66 -0.15
CA TYR A 223 -15.99 -14.84 -1.36
C TYR A 223 -15.25 -15.46 -2.54
N ASP A 224 -14.84 -16.73 -2.45
CA ASP A 224 -14.03 -17.37 -3.49
C ASP A 224 -14.75 -17.41 -4.85
N HIS A 225 -16.07 -17.60 -4.84
CA HIS A 225 -16.90 -17.55 -6.05
C HIS A 225 -16.80 -16.23 -6.83
N LEU A 226 -16.40 -15.12 -6.21
CA LEU A 226 -16.20 -13.82 -6.86
C LEU A 226 -14.85 -13.70 -7.57
N PHE A 227 -13.87 -14.53 -7.19
CA PHE A 227 -12.47 -14.39 -7.57
C PHE A 227 -11.82 -15.69 -8.03
N GLN A 228 -12.58 -16.78 -8.16
CA GLN A 228 -12.11 -18.10 -8.57
C GLN A 228 -11.44 -18.10 -9.96
N ASP A 229 -11.73 -17.09 -10.79
CA ASP A 229 -11.09 -16.88 -12.09
C ASP A 229 -9.66 -16.32 -11.98
N LEU A 230 -9.30 -15.73 -10.85
CA LEU A 230 -7.98 -15.18 -10.58
C LEU A 230 -7.02 -16.27 -10.09
N PRO A 231 -5.75 -16.30 -10.54
CA PRO A 231 -4.79 -17.29 -10.07
C PRO A 231 -4.56 -17.19 -8.56
N GLU A 232 -4.68 -18.31 -7.87
CA GLU A 232 -4.39 -18.41 -6.45
C GLU A 232 -2.88 -18.39 -6.17
N ILE A 233 -2.52 -17.82 -5.02
CA ILE A 233 -1.15 -17.76 -4.52
C ILE A 233 -1.00 -18.81 -3.40
N THR A 234 -0.49 -19.96 -3.78
CA THR A 234 -0.05 -21.06 -2.92
C THR A 234 1.41 -20.89 -2.48
N ARG A 235 1.90 -21.82 -1.64
CA ARG A 235 3.30 -21.84 -1.17
C ARG A 235 4.32 -21.96 -2.31
N ASP A 236 3.95 -22.62 -3.41
CA ASP A 236 4.84 -22.87 -4.55
C ASP A 236 4.51 -21.98 -5.75
N THR A 237 3.74 -20.92 -5.54
CA THR A 237 3.36 -20.02 -6.62
C THR A 237 4.57 -19.24 -7.12
N GLN A 238 4.88 -19.46 -8.40
CA GLN A 238 5.94 -18.77 -9.10
C GLN A 238 5.38 -18.07 -10.34
N GLN A 239 5.46 -16.74 -10.34
CA GLN A 239 5.34 -15.90 -11.52
C GLN A 239 6.67 -15.19 -11.77
N SER A 240 6.77 -14.64 -12.97
CA SER A 240 7.95 -13.90 -13.44
C SER A 240 8.30 -12.70 -12.54
N VAL A 241 7.29 -12.03 -11.97
CA VAL A 241 7.42 -10.84 -11.10
C VAL A 241 7.27 -11.15 -9.61
N TYR A 242 6.79 -12.35 -9.25
CA TYR A 242 6.38 -12.68 -7.89
C TYR A 242 6.64 -14.15 -7.54
N GLN A 243 7.09 -14.40 -6.31
CA GLN A 243 7.25 -15.72 -5.73
C GLN A 243 6.69 -15.71 -4.31
N ARG A 244 6.06 -16.81 -3.90
CA ARG A 244 5.83 -17.10 -2.49
C ARG A 244 6.80 -18.20 -2.09
N GLU A 245 7.55 -18.01 -1.02
CA GLU A 245 8.52 -18.98 -0.51
C GLU A 245 8.32 -19.06 1.01
N ASP A 246 8.00 -20.25 1.55
CA ASP A 246 7.78 -20.44 2.99
C ASP A 246 6.80 -19.45 3.66
N GLY A 247 5.77 -19.04 2.93
CA GLY A 247 4.77 -18.09 3.40
C GLY A 247 5.17 -16.61 3.25
N VAL A 248 6.42 -16.35 2.86
CA VAL A 248 6.97 -15.01 2.61
C VAL A 248 6.68 -14.57 1.17
N PHE A 249 6.28 -13.32 0.99
CA PHE A 249 6.00 -12.72 -0.30
C PHE A 249 7.26 -12.08 -0.87
N MET A 250 7.70 -12.53 -2.05
CA MET A 250 8.89 -12.04 -2.74
C MET A 250 8.51 -11.41 -4.08
N PHE A 251 8.93 -10.18 -4.32
CA PHE A 251 8.77 -9.50 -5.61
C PHE A 251 10.10 -9.34 -6.34
N ASN A 252 10.09 -9.67 -7.63
CA ASN A 252 11.21 -9.45 -8.55
C ASN A 252 10.96 -8.14 -9.29
N LEU A 253 11.64 -7.08 -8.86
CA LEU A 253 11.47 -5.73 -9.40
C LEU A 253 12.43 -5.53 -10.58
N GLU A 254 11.88 -5.55 -11.80
CA GLU A 254 12.65 -5.31 -13.04
C GLU A 254 13.11 -3.86 -13.18
N SER A 255 12.44 -2.92 -12.51
CA SER A 255 12.86 -1.52 -12.49
C SER A 255 12.52 -0.81 -11.20
N THR A 256 13.55 -0.19 -10.60
CA THR A 256 13.49 0.50 -9.30
C THR A 256 13.70 2.00 -9.40
N SER A 257 13.87 2.51 -10.62
CA SER A 257 14.30 3.88 -10.88
C SER A 257 13.18 4.68 -11.56
N ILE A 258 13.05 5.97 -11.23
CA ILE A 258 12.16 6.90 -11.95
C ILE A 258 12.87 7.57 -13.13
N THR A 259 14.18 7.80 -12.97
CA THR A 259 15.02 8.41 -13.99
C THR A 259 16.44 7.91 -13.87
N PHE A 260 17.13 7.91 -15.01
CA PHE A 260 18.53 7.55 -15.11
C PHE A 260 19.29 8.55 -15.99
N THR A 261 20.56 8.77 -15.65
CA THR A 261 21.43 9.74 -16.32
C THR A 261 22.81 9.19 -16.57
N LEU A 262 22.99 7.87 -16.72
CA LEU A 262 24.32 7.33 -17.03
C LEU A 262 24.61 7.37 -18.54
N ARG A 263 25.87 7.58 -18.90
CA ARG A 263 26.38 7.53 -20.27
C ARG A 263 27.40 6.40 -20.39
N LEU A 264 27.27 5.61 -21.45
CA LEU A 264 28.24 4.57 -21.81
C LEU A 264 29.19 5.06 -22.90
N ASP A 265 30.45 4.62 -22.84
CA ASP A 265 31.40 4.77 -23.94
C ASP A 265 31.13 3.74 -25.06
N SER A 266 31.96 3.78 -26.11
CA SER A 266 31.88 2.82 -27.23
C SER A 266 32.13 1.36 -26.85
N GLN A 267 32.73 1.10 -25.68
CA GLN A 267 32.99 -0.24 -25.15
C GLN A 267 31.90 -0.69 -24.17
N GLY A 268 30.91 0.16 -23.89
CA GLY A 268 29.83 -0.11 -22.95
C GLY A 268 30.17 0.17 -21.49
N HIS A 269 31.30 0.84 -21.21
CA HIS A 269 31.69 1.24 -19.85
C HIS A 269 31.01 2.53 -19.42
N VAL A 270 30.75 2.68 -18.12
CA VAL A 270 30.17 3.92 -17.60
C VAL A 270 31.24 5.03 -17.64
N GLU A 271 31.06 6.00 -18.53
CA GLU A 271 32.01 7.11 -18.75
C GLU A 271 31.53 8.45 -18.17
N GLY A 272 30.30 8.51 -17.65
CA GLY A 272 29.83 9.69 -16.94
C GLY A 272 28.32 9.81 -16.82
N LEU A 273 27.86 11.04 -16.55
CA LEU A 273 26.46 11.38 -16.45
C LEU A 273 25.98 12.21 -17.66
N THR A 274 24.79 11.92 -18.17
CA THR A 274 24.09 12.75 -19.15
C THR A 274 23.62 14.04 -18.47
N GLY A 275 24.34 15.15 -18.67
CA GLY A 275 24.14 16.40 -17.92
C GLY A 275 22.69 16.91 -17.86
N SER A 276 22.00 17.00 -19.00
CA SER A 276 20.62 17.52 -19.10
C SER A 276 19.57 16.50 -19.54
N ARG A 277 19.98 15.39 -20.19
CA ARG A 277 19.06 14.38 -20.72
C ARG A 277 18.81 13.29 -19.68
N ARG A 278 17.70 13.39 -18.95
CA ARG A 278 17.24 12.33 -18.05
C ARG A 278 16.41 11.33 -18.84
N SER A 279 16.86 10.09 -18.89
CA SER A 279 16.03 9.00 -19.39
C SER A 279 14.97 8.71 -18.34
N GLN A 280 13.70 8.83 -18.72
CA GLN A 280 12.61 8.37 -17.89
C GLN A 280 12.61 6.85 -17.83
N CYS A 281 12.26 6.30 -16.67
CA CYS A 281 12.10 4.86 -16.48
C CYS A 281 10.68 4.58 -15.99
N VAL A 282 10.13 3.42 -16.35
CA VAL A 282 9.00 2.86 -15.63
C VAL A 282 9.50 2.18 -14.35
N TRP A 283 8.68 2.05 -13.31
CA TRP A 283 9.07 1.34 -12.08
C TRP A 283 7.95 0.46 -11.54
N ASN A 284 8.33 -0.62 -10.87
CA ASN A 284 7.39 -1.53 -10.22
C ASN A 284 6.94 -0.96 -8.86
N ASN A 285 5.66 -1.13 -8.55
CA ASN A 285 5.02 -0.85 -7.27
C ASN A 285 4.21 -2.08 -6.81
N PRO A 286 4.75 -2.94 -5.94
CA PRO A 286 3.99 -4.03 -5.37
C PRO A 286 2.98 -3.53 -4.32
N SER A 287 1.79 -4.14 -4.31
CA SER A 287 0.67 -3.72 -3.48
C SER A 287 -0.25 -4.88 -3.11
N PHE A 288 -1.06 -4.65 -2.08
CA PHE A 288 -2.09 -5.56 -1.60
C PHE A 288 -3.44 -4.83 -1.60
N ALA A 289 -4.48 -5.53 -2.03
CA ALA A 289 -5.85 -5.07 -2.00
C ALA A 289 -6.68 -6.04 -1.15
N PHE A 290 -7.15 -5.57 0.01
CA PHE A 290 -8.03 -6.35 0.88
C PHE A 290 -9.47 -6.13 0.46
N PHE A 291 -10.16 -7.20 0.06
CA PHE A 291 -11.56 -7.12 -0.35
C PHE A 291 -12.46 -6.84 0.85
N LEU A 292 -13.26 -5.77 0.75
CA LEU A 292 -14.17 -5.35 1.80
C LEU A 292 -15.58 -5.28 1.20
N PRO A 293 -16.41 -6.32 1.38
CA PRO A 293 -17.77 -6.37 0.87
C PRO A 293 -18.52 -5.08 1.24
N GLU A 294 -19.20 -4.49 0.25
CA GLU A 294 -19.96 -3.23 0.40
C GLU A 294 -19.15 -2.05 0.99
N GLY A 295 -17.82 -2.11 0.96
CA GLY A 295 -16.96 -1.08 1.55
C GLY A 295 -16.88 -1.15 3.07
N GLY A 296 -17.19 -2.30 3.67
CA GLY A 296 -17.16 -2.55 5.11
C GLY A 296 -15.81 -2.22 5.80
N PRO A 297 -15.80 -2.18 7.14
CA PRO A 297 -14.63 -1.74 7.90
C PRO A 297 -13.58 -2.83 8.07
N LEU A 298 -12.31 -2.46 7.95
CA LEU A 298 -11.17 -3.22 8.47
C LEU A 298 -10.62 -2.48 9.69
N LYS A 299 -10.80 -3.05 10.88
CA LYS A 299 -10.32 -2.47 12.13
C LYS A 299 -8.90 -2.94 12.41
N LEU A 300 -8.05 -2.02 12.84
CA LEU A 300 -6.67 -2.29 13.25
C LEU A 300 -6.39 -1.48 14.51
N ASP A 301 -5.51 -1.98 15.39
CA ASP A 301 -5.06 -1.17 16.51
C ASP A 301 -4.06 -0.12 16.03
N ILE A 302 -4.54 1.11 15.93
CA ILE A 302 -3.73 2.25 15.51
C ILE A 302 -2.99 2.78 16.75
N SER A 303 -1.69 2.47 16.79
CA SER A 303 -0.75 2.96 17.80
C SER A 303 0.18 4.04 17.23
N ARG A 304 0.97 4.68 18.11
CA ARG A 304 1.99 5.67 17.71
C ARG A 304 3.10 5.06 16.84
N GLU A 305 3.33 3.76 16.94
CA GLU A 305 4.38 3.05 16.22
C GLU A 305 3.97 2.77 14.76
N ASN A 306 2.67 2.62 14.52
CA ASN A 306 2.13 2.27 13.21
C ASN A 306 1.63 3.49 12.43
N LEU A 307 1.80 4.71 12.94
CA LEU A 307 1.33 5.94 12.32
C LEU A 307 2.41 7.01 12.28
N GLY A 308 2.74 7.46 11.07
CA GLY A 308 3.73 8.52 10.83
C GLY A 308 3.25 9.62 9.89
N ALA A 309 3.93 10.76 9.95
CA ALA A 309 3.81 11.83 8.96
C ALA A 309 4.91 11.69 7.90
N CYS A 310 4.59 11.96 6.63
CA CYS A 310 5.54 11.83 5.53
C CYS A 310 5.48 13.02 4.55
N LYS A 311 6.63 13.32 3.93
CA LYS A 311 6.77 14.43 2.96
C LYS A 311 6.13 14.05 1.63
N ASP A 312 5.72 15.06 0.88
CA ASP A 312 5.31 14.87 -0.50
C ASP A 312 6.47 14.37 -1.37
N VAL A 313 6.18 13.36 -2.19
CA VAL A 313 7.05 12.85 -3.24
C VAL A 313 6.46 13.19 -4.59
N LYS A 314 7.30 13.63 -5.52
CA LYS A 314 6.88 13.90 -6.90
C LYS A 314 6.85 12.60 -7.75
N PRO A 315 5.89 12.47 -8.69
CA PRO A 315 4.75 13.36 -8.89
C PRO A 315 3.73 13.23 -7.75
N VAL A 316 3.24 14.36 -7.23
CA VAL A 316 2.23 14.34 -6.16
C VAL A 316 0.87 14.04 -6.78
N MET A 317 0.18 13.03 -6.27
CA MET A 317 -1.14 12.59 -6.76
C MET A 317 -2.29 13.18 -5.95
N GLN A 318 -2.01 13.71 -4.75
CA GLN A 318 -2.99 14.48 -3.98
C GLN A 318 -3.40 15.77 -4.70
N SER A 319 -4.71 16.02 -4.67
CA SER A 319 -5.34 17.33 -4.84
C SER A 319 -4.61 18.40 -4.02
N ARG A 320 -4.48 19.61 -4.59
CA ARG A 320 -3.73 20.71 -3.95
C ARG A 320 -4.30 21.12 -2.58
N GLY A 321 -5.60 20.94 -2.36
CA GLY A 321 -6.29 21.30 -1.11
C GLY A 321 -6.01 20.37 0.08
N ASP A 322 -5.55 19.15 -0.18
CA ASP A 322 -5.44 18.10 0.85
C ASP A 322 -4.02 17.91 1.40
N ARG A 323 -3.10 18.74 0.92
CA ARG A 323 -1.69 18.69 1.29
C ARG A 323 -1.48 19.28 2.66
N VAL A 324 -0.91 18.49 3.55
CA VAL A 324 -0.58 18.89 4.91
C VAL A 324 0.94 18.89 5.08
N PRO A 325 1.57 20.04 5.40
CA PRO A 325 3.00 20.07 5.70
C PRO A 325 3.35 19.06 6.80
N VAL A 326 4.49 18.37 6.68
CA VAL A 326 4.88 17.31 7.64
C VAL A 326 4.82 17.77 9.09
N LYS A 327 5.26 19.00 9.39
CA LYS A 327 5.18 19.56 10.75
C LYS A 327 3.74 19.64 11.27
N GLU A 328 2.79 20.00 10.42
CA GLU A 328 1.37 20.05 10.77
C GLU A 328 0.79 18.63 10.92
N ALA A 329 1.09 17.72 9.99
CA ALA A 329 0.66 16.33 10.07
C ALA A 329 1.18 15.65 11.36
N THR A 330 2.43 15.88 11.73
CA THR A 330 3.01 15.39 12.99
C THR A 330 2.27 15.95 14.21
N LYS A 331 1.96 17.26 14.21
CA LYS A 331 1.20 17.87 15.31
C LYS A 331 -0.19 17.25 15.44
N LEU A 332 -0.90 17.05 14.32
CA LEU A 332 -2.22 16.42 14.31
C LEU A 332 -2.16 15.01 14.91
N ILE A 333 -1.21 14.17 14.46
CA ILE A 333 -0.99 12.83 15.03
C ILE A 333 -0.76 12.91 16.55
N GLN A 334 0.12 13.80 17.01
CA GLN A 334 0.42 13.97 18.43
C GLN A 334 -0.82 14.40 19.23
N SER A 335 -1.57 15.40 18.75
CA SER A 335 -2.78 15.88 19.42
C SER A 335 -3.84 14.80 19.55
N HIS A 336 -3.99 13.92 18.55
CA HIS A 336 -4.94 12.81 18.62
C HIS A 336 -4.61 11.81 19.72
N PHE A 337 -3.34 11.40 19.85
CA PHE A 337 -2.95 10.47 20.91
C PHE A 337 -3.04 11.11 22.30
N GLN A 338 -2.68 12.40 22.44
CA GLN A 338 -2.84 13.13 23.70
C GLN A 338 -4.30 13.20 24.15
N ALA A 339 -5.24 13.44 23.23
CA ALA A 339 -6.67 13.45 23.54
C ALA A 339 -7.17 12.05 23.99
N ARG A 340 -6.68 10.97 23.35
CA ARG A 340 -7.00 9.59 23.73
C ARG A 340 -6.51 9.28 25.15
N ASP A 341 -5.25 9.60 25.43
CA ASP A 341 -4.62 9.38 26.74
C ASP A 341 -5.35 10.17 27.85
N GLY A 342 -5.71 11.43 27.59
CA GLY A 342 -6.48 12.26 28.53
C GLY A 342 -7.90 11.76 28.78
N SER A 343 -8.57 11.22 27.74
CA SER A 343 -9.92 10.66 27.88
C SER A 343 -9.97 9.34 28.65
N GLN A 344 -8.90 8.53 28.61
CA GLN A 344 -8.76 7.33 29.44
C GLN A 344 -8.50 7.68 30.92
N GLY A 345 -7.78 8.77 31.19
CA GLY A 345 -7.58 9.29 32.55
C GLY A 345 -8.88 9.76 33.23
N ILE A 346 -9.82 10.33 32.47
CA ILE A 346 -11.12 10.78 33.01
C ILE A 346 -12.06 9.60 33.31
N LYS A 347 -12.03 8.54 32.50
CA LYS A 347 -12.86 7.33 32.76
C LYS A 347 -12.43 6.54 33.99
N ASN A 348 -11.16 6.61 34.37
CA ASN A 348 -10.64 5.98 35.59
C ASN A 348 -10.81 6.87 36.84
N GLY A 349 -11.34 8.08 36.71
CA GLY A 349 -11.56 9.04 37.81
C GLY A 349 -12.99 9.10 38.35
N ILE A 350 -13.92 8.30 37.83
CA ILE A 350 -15.31 8.21 38.34
C ILE A 350 -15.48 6.85 39.04
N SER A 351 -14.84 6.70 40.19
CA SER A 351 -15.25 5.73 41.20
C SER A 351 -15.09 6.39 42.57
N THR A 352 -16.12 6.22 43.40
CA THR A 352 -16.29 6.62 44.81
C THR A 352 -16.69 8.07 45.10
N LEU A 353 -18.01 8.33 45.00
CA LEU A 353 -18.68 9.17 46.00
C LEU A 353 -18.99 8.27 47.22
N PRO A 354 -18.67 8.67 48.47
CA PRO A 354 -19.00 7.88 49.65
C PRO A 354 -20.48 8.06 50.01
N GLY A 355 -21.20 6.94 50.04
CA GLY A 355 -22.52 6.84 50.66
C GLY A 355 -22.39 6.86 52.18
N ASP A 356 -23.03 7.85 52.77
CA ASP A 356 -23.21 8.08 54.19
C ASP A 356 -23.95 6.89 54.82
N ASN A 357 -23.34 6.24 55.82
CA ASN A 357 -23.97 5.17 56.60
C ASN A 357 -23.61 5.39 58.08
N SER A 358 -24.52 6.02 58.80
CA SER A 358 -24.59 5.99 60.25
C SER A 358 -25.97 5.48 60.67
N LEU A 359 -26.00 4.31 61.29
CA LEU A 359 -26.75 4.00 62.52
C LEU A 359 -26.73 2.49 62.80
N GLU A 360 -26.02 2.14 63.87
CA GLU A 360 -26.15 0.88 64.60
C GLU A 360 -27.59 0.67 65.09
N MET A 361 -28.06 -0.58 65.14
CA MET A 361 -28.60 -1.16 66.38
C MET A 361 -28.82 -2.69 66.29
N ARG A 362 -27.96 -3.40 67.03
CA ARG A 362 -28.18 -4.56 67.91
C ARG A 362 -29.35 -5.53 67.63
N SER A 363 -28.98 -6.78 67.37
CA SER A 363 -29.82 -7.98 67.54
C SER A 363 -30.24 -8.21 69.00
N PRO A 364 -31.37 -8.92 69.20
CA PRO A 364 -31.36 -10.02 70.17
C PRO A 364 -32.00 -11.33 69.63
N LYS A 365 -31.42 -12.45 70.05
CA LYS A 365 -31.92 -13.83 69.91
C LYS A 365 -33.08 -14.11 70.88
N ARG A 366 -34.10 -14.86 70.44
CA ARG A 366 -34.84 -15.97 71.13
C ARG A 366 -36.02 -16.41 70.23
N ARG A 367 -36.13 -17.66 69.73
CA ARG A 367 -36.52 -18.98 70.30
C ARG A 367 -38.04 -19.26 70.26
N ARG A 368 -38.41 -20.39 69.59
CA ARG A 368 -39.67 -21.19 69.61
C ARG A 368 -40.89 -20.53 68.92
N GLN A 369 -41.86 -21.21 68.30
CA GLN A 369 -42.28 -22.62 68.13
C GLN A 369 -43.29 -22.63 66.94
N LEU A 370 -43.29 -23.66 66.09
CA LEU A 370 -44.42 -24.60 65.79
C LEU A 370 -45.73 -24.00 65.21
N ASP A 371 -46.09 -24.48 64.02
CA ASP A 371 -47.41 -25.03 63.60
C ASP A 371 -47.91 -24.58 62.20
N ASP A 372 -47.96 -25.59 61.31
CA ASP A 372 -49.05 -26.02 60.43
C ASP A 372 -50.06 -24.98 59.90
N HIS A 373 -50.21 -24.89 58.57
CA HIS A 373 -51.32 -25.55 57.84
C HIS A 373 -51.38 -25.16 56.34
N HIS A 374 -51.64 -26.20 55.53
CA HIS A 374 -52.46 -26.27 54.30
C HIS A 374 -52.17 -25.36 53.09
N SER A 375 -51.70 -25.92 51.98
CA SER A 375 -52.48 -26.60 50.90
C SER A 375 -53.18 -25.62 49.95
N ALA A 376 -52.58 -25.41 48.77
CA ALA A 376 -53.14 -25.68 47.44
C ALA A 376 -52.09 -25.31 46.37
#